data_AF-A0A972YK33-F1
#
_entry.id   AF-A0A972YK33-F1
#
_cell.length_a   1.000
_cell.length_b   1.000
_cell.length_c   1.000
_cell.angle_alpha   90.00
_cell.angle_beta   90.00
_cell.angle_gamma   90.00
#
_symmetry.space_group_name_H-M   'P 1'
#
loop_
_entity.id
_entity.type
_entity.pdbx_description
1 polymer ?
#
loop_
_entity_poly.entity_id
_entity_poly.type
_entity_poly.pdbx_seq_one_letter_code
_entity_poly.pdbx_strand_id
1 'polypeptide(L)'
;MKPSNLRAFSIIELVVVVSILGILTLVGFPGFRSVKDRTVATVTANDIKVFADALEIFSTETGSFPDVMTYTRMPDGVSSALPNVWKDGKYSWNYFNTSSYTLLYITDLRFTAEQAVLVDSMIDDGNIAGGAMRVGVNGTGLMYFLELESDSLLVGAI
;
A
#
# COMPACT_ATOMS: atom_id res chain seq x y z
N MET A 1 2.55 62.44 -10.18
CA MET A 1 2.40 60.96 -10.18
C MET A 1 1.53 60.56 -11.36
N LYS A 2 2.04 59.74 -12.28
CA LYS A 2 1.31 59.30 -13.48
C LYS A 2 0.48 58.07 -13.14
N PRO A 3 -0.85 58.06 -13.33
CA PRO A 3 -1.65 56.89 -13.02
C PRO A 3 -1.27 55.75 -13.97
N SER A 4 -0.96 54.58 -13.42
CA SER A 4 -0.79 53.36 -14.18
C SER A 4 -2.17 52.87 -14.62
N ASN A 5 -2.40 52.79 -15.93
CA ASN A 5 -3.60 52.17 -16.48
C ASN A 5 -3.62 50.68 -16.13
N LEU A 6 -4.33 50.33 -15.06
CA LEU A 6 -4.67 48.94 -14.76
C LEU A 6 -5.66 48.48 -15.84
N ARG A 7 -5.19 47.65 -16.76
CA ARG A 7 -6.03 47.02 -17.77
C ARG A 7 -6.89 45.95 -17.09
N ALA A 8 -8.20 46.20 -16.99
CA ALA A 8 -9.17 45.21 -16.57
C ALA A 8 -9.55 44.29 -17.73
N PHE A 9 -9.75 43.00 -17.46
CA PHE A 9 -10.27 42.04 -18.41
C PHE A 9 -11.76 42.29 -18.69
N SER A 10 -12.19 42.08 -19.93
CA SER A 10 -13.60 42.16 -20.31
C SER A 10 -14.40 41.00 -19.71
N ILE A 11 -15.68 41.23 -19.41
CA ILE A 11 -16.59 40.19 -18.90
C ILE A 11 -16.69 39.02 -19.89
N ILE A 12 -16.76 39.31 -21.20
CA ILE A 12 -16.82 38.24 -22.21
C ILE A 12 -15.53 37.43 -22.26
N GLU A 13 -14.37 38.07 -22.06
CA GLU A 13 -13.10 37.36 -21.99
C GLU A 13 -13.05 36.42 -20.78
N LEU A 14 -13.55 36.88 -19.63
CA LEU A 14 -13.66 36.00 -18.45
C LEU A 14 -14.58 34.82 -18.72
N VAL A 15 -15.76 35.05 -19.32
CA VAL A 15 -16.75 34.00 -19.61
C VAL A 15 -16.18 32.95 -20.56
N VAL A 16 -15.50 33.36 -21.63
CA VAL A 16 -14.87 32.42 -22.57
C VAL A 16 -13.77 31.61 -21.89
N VAL A 17 -12.92 32.25 -21.08
CA VAL A 17 -11.83 31.56 -20.36
C VAL A 17 -12.38 30.52 -19.38
N VAL A 18 -13.33 30.89 -18.53
CA VAL A 18 -13.90 29.92 -17.57
C VAL A 18 -14.68 28.81 -18.26
N SER A 19 -15.30 29.08 -19.42
CA SER A 19 -15.98 28.06 -20.22
C SER A 19 -14.98 27.04 -20.78
N ILE A 20 -13.86 27.50 -21.33
CA ILE A 20 -12.79 26.62 -21.84
C ILE A 20 -12.17 25.83 -20.69
N LEU A 21 -11.87 26.47 -19.55
CA LEU A 21 -11.35 25.78 -18.37
C LEU A 21 -12.32 24.71 -17.85
N GLY A 22 -13.63 24.98 -17.87
CA GLY A 22 -14.66 24.01 -17.50
C GLY A 22 -14.67 22.78 -18.41
N ILE A 23 -14.61 22.98 -19.74
CA ILE A 23 -14.55 21.88 -20.72
C ILE A 23 -13.26 21.07 -20.54
N LEU A 24 -12.11 21.73 -20.40
CA LEU A 24 -10.81 21.07 -20.19
C LEU A 24 -10.81 20.25 -18.90
N THR A 25 -11.38 20.78 -17.82
CA THR A 25 -11.47 20.07 -16.54
C THR A 25 -12.35 18.83 -16.65
N LEU A 26 -13.48 18.92 -17.36
CA LEU A 26 -14.39 17.79 -17.57
C LEU A 26 -13.71 16.64 -18.33
N VAL A 27 -12.93 16.95 -19.37
CA VAL A 27 -12.24 15.95 -20.20
C VAL A 27 -10.98 15.42 -19.53
N GLY A 28 -10.27 16.24 -18.75
CA GLY A 28 -8.99 15.88 -18.14
C GLY A 28 -9.09 15.08 -16.84
N PHE A 29 -10.19 15.20 -16.09
CA PHE A 29 -10.35 14.53 -14.80
C PHE A 29 -10.35 12.98 -14.82
N PRO A 30 -10.98 12.26 -15.77
CA PRO A 30 -11.09 10.80 -15.70
C PRO A 30 -9.74 10.06 -15.71
N GLY A 31 -8.73 10.58 -16.43
CA GLY A 31 -7.40 9.97 -16.48
C GLY A 31 -6.60 10.13 -15.18
N PHE A 32 -6.87 11.18 -14.40
CA PHE A 32 -6.13 11.45 -13.17
C PHE A 32 -6.44 10.43 -12.07
N ARG A 33 -7.69 9.94 -12.02
CA ARG A 33 -8.13 8.97 -11.01
C ARG A 33 -7.42 7.63 -11.12
N SER A 34 -7.32 7.06 -12.33
CA SER A 34 -6.68 5.76 -12.53
C SER A 34 -5.18 5.78 -12.25
N VAL A 35 -4.49 6.87 -12.59
CA VAL A 35 -3.07 7.08 -12.25
C VAL A 35 -2.90 7.11 -10.73
N LYS A 36 -3.73 7.88 -10.03
CA LYS A 36 -3.69 7.95 -8.57
C LYS A 36 -3.91 6.57 -7.94
N ASP A 37 -4.91 5.82 -8.41
CA ASP A 37 -5.24 4.50 -7.87
C ASP A 37 -4.10 3.50 -8.08
N ARG A 38 -3.46 3.51 -9.25
CA ARG A 38 -2.24 2.73 -9.51
C ARG A 38 -1.07 3.14 -8.62
N THR A 39 -0.83 4.44 -8.43
CA THR A 39 0.25 4.92 -7.56
C THR A 39 0.06 4.45 -6.13
N VAL A 40 -1.16 4.56 -5.58
CA VAL A 40 -1.47 4.06 -4.24
C VAL A 40 -1.20 2.56 -4.16
N ALA A 41 -1.69 1.78 -5.14
CA ALA A 41 -1.47 0.33 -5.17
C ALA A 41 0.02 -0.05 -5.23
N THR A 42 0.81 0.62 -6.10
CA THR A 42 2.26 0.38 -6.22
C THR A 42 3.00 0.71 -4.94
N VAL A 43 2.70 1.84 -4.30
CA VAL A 43 3.34 2.22 -3.04
C VAL A 43 3.01 1.19 -1.96
N THR A 44 1.74 0.80 -1.81
CA THR A 44 1.35 -0.19 -0.81
C THR A 44 1.97 -1.56 -1.07
N ALA A 45 2.00 -2.03 -2.33
CA ALA A 45 2.63 -3.31 -2.66
C ALA A 45 4.14 -3.31 -2.34
N ASN A 46 4.84 -2.20 -2.64
CA ASN A 46 6.26 -2.05 -2.30
C ASN A 46 6.47 -1.97 -0.78
N ASP A 47 5.65 -1.20 -0.07
CA ASP A 47 5.73 -1.10 1.39
C ASP A 47 5.57 -2.49 2.03
N ILE A 48 4.63 -3.32 1.54
CA ILE A 48 4.37 -4.69 2.04
C ILE A 48 5.60 -5.58 1.81
N LYS A 49 6.21 -5.51 0.62
CA LYS A 49 7.44 -6.27 0.32
C LYS A 49 8.57 -5.89 1.26
N VAL A 50 8.80 -4.59 1.48
CA VAL A 50 9.81 -4.12 2.44
C VAL A 50 9.54 -4.62 3.86
N PHE A 51 8.27 -4.75 4.26
CA PHE A 51 7.93 -5.35 5.55
C PHE A 51 8.31 -6.84 5.60
N ALA A 52 8.01 -7.59 4.54
CA ALA A 52 8.36 -9.00 4.43
C ALA A 52 9.88 -9.20 4.46
N ASP A 53 10.63 -8.39 3.71
CA ASP A 53 12.10 -8.44 3.69
C ASP A 53 12.70 -8.17 5.08
N ALA A 54 12.15 -7.19 5.82
CA ALA A 54 12.60 -6.90 7.19
C ALA A 54 12.36 -8.08 8.15
N LEU A 55 11.27 -8.81 7.96
CA LEU A 55 10.98 -10.03 8.70
C LEU A 55 11.94 -11.17 8.35
N GLU A 56 12.24 -11.34 7.06
CA GLU A 56 13.17 -12.36 6.58
C GLU A 56 14.58 -12.12 7.13
N ILE A 57 15.07 -10.88 7.10
CA ILE A 57 16.35 -10.48 7.69
C ILE A 57 16.36 -10.81 9.19
N PHE A 58 15.33 -10.42 9.93
CA PHE A 58 15.23 -10.72 11.36
C PHE A 58 15.23 -12.23 11.62
N SER A 59 14.51 -13.01 10.82
CA SER A 59 14.47 -14.46 10.96
C SER A 59 15.82 -15.12 10.66
N THR A 60 16.58 -14.56 9.71
CA THR A 60 17.93 -14.99 9.37
C THR A 60 18.91 -14.73 10.51
N GLU A 61 18.78 -13.59 11.19
CA GLU A 61 19.65 -13.21 12.31
C GLU A 61 19.34 -13.96 13.61
N THR A 62 18.06 -14.20 13.89
CA THR A 62 17.59 -14.75 15.18
C THR A 62 17.19 -16.22 15.10
N GLY A 63 17.12 -16.78 13.90
CA GLY A 63 16.72 -18.17 13.62
C GLY A 63 15.21 -18.42 13.68
N SER A 64 14.37 -17.40 13.91
CA SER A 64 12.92 -17.57 13.95
C SER A 64 12.17 -16.27 13.65
N PHE A 65 10.96 -16.40 13.11
CA PHE A 65 10.03 -15.27 13.02
C PHE A 65 9.41 -14.96 14.39
N PRO A 66 9.12 -13.69 14.70
CA PRO A 66 8.44 -13.34 15.96
C PRO A 66 7.02 -13.92 15.99
N ASP A 67 6.46 -14.24 17.16
CA ASP A 67 5.12 -14.84 17.23
C ASP A 67 4.00 -13.84 16.89
N VAL A 68 4.08 -12.64 17.48
CA VAL A 68 3.06 -11.60 17.33
C VAL A 68 3.72 -10.24 17.35
N MET A 69 3.36 -9.38 16.40
CA MET A 69 3.79 -7.98 16.39
C MET A 69 2.64 -7.02 16.08
N THR A 70 2.78 -5.81 16.58
CA THR A 70 1.92 -4.67 16.25
C THR A 70 2.80 -3.43 16.12
N TYR A 71 2.23 -2.33 15.61
CA TYR A 71 2.94 -1.05 15.53
C TYR A 71 3.47 -0.52 16.89
N THR A 72 2.93 -1.00 18.02
CA THR A 72 3.41 -0.63 19.38
C THR A 72 4.28 -1.68 20.04
N ARG A 73 4.33 -2.90 19.50
CA ARG A 73 5.03 -4.05 20.08
C ARG A 73 5.70 -4.84 18.97
N MET A 74 6.99 -4.59 18.76
CA MET A 74 7.84 -5.29 17.80
C MET A 74 9.26 -5.43 18.38
N PRO A 75 10.02 -6.48 18.02
CA PRO A 75 11.43 -6.60 18.40
C PRO A 75 12.27 -5.45 17.83
N ASP A 76 13.33 -5.06 18.55
CA ASP A 76 14.21 -3.96 18.13
C ASP A 76 14.86 -4.19 16.77
N GLY A 77 15.26 -5.44 16.46
CA GLY A 77 15.80 -5.81 15.16
C GLY A 77 14.84 -5.48 14.01
N VAL A 78 13.58 -5.91 14.13
CA VAL A 78 12.52 -5.58 13.16
C VAL A 78 12.26 -4.07 13.11
N SER A 79 12.16 -3.40 14.26
CA SER A 79 11.91 -1.96 14.34
C SER A 79 12.98 -1.12 13.63
N SER A 80 14.23 -1.55 13.73
CA SER A 80 15.37 -0.87 13.08
C SER A 80 15.40 -1.07 11.58
N ALA A 81 15.01 -2.25 11.09
CA ALA A 81 14.94 -2.58 9.67
C ALA A 81 13.70 -1.98 8.97
N LEU A 82 12.60 -1.80 9.71
CA LEU A 82 11.35 -1.28 9.14
C LEU A 82 11.39 0.24 8.91
N PRO A 83 10.95 0.72 7.74
CA PRO A 83 10.72 2.13 7.48
C PRO A 83 9.70 2.78 8.44
N ASN A 84 9.79 4.11 8.59
CA ASN A 84 8.91 4.86 9.48
C ASN A 84 7.41 4.76 9.15
N VAL A 85 7.05 4.51 7.88
CA VAL A 85 5.64 4.34 7.47
C VAL A 85 4.92 3.20 8.19
N TRP A 86 5.67 2.24 8.73
CA TRP A 86 5.15 1.11 9.52
C TRP A 86 5.10 1.40 11.02
N LYS A 87 5.64 2.55 11.47
CA LYS A 87 5.86 2.90 12.88
C LYS A 87 5.13 4.19 13.28
N ASP A 88 4.89 5.09 12.33
CA ASP A 88 4.31 6.42 12.55
C ASP A 88 2.77 6.43 12.61
N GLY A 89 2.12 5.27 12.51
CA GLY A 89 0.68 5.13 12.51
C GLY A 89 0.02 5.42 11.15
N LYS A 90 0.79 5.60 10.07
CA LYS A 90 0.25 5.70 8.71
C LYS A 90 -0.46 4.40 8.30
N TYR A 91 0.09 3.25 8.69
CA TYR A 91 -0.56 1.95 8.58
C TYR A 91 -0.97 1.44 9.97
N SER A 92 -2.23 1.04 10.12
CA SER A 92 -2.68 0.20 11.23
C SER A 92 -2.44 -1.25 10.84
N TRP A 93 -1.63 -2.01 11.58
CA TRP A 93 -1.34 -3.40 11.22
C TRP A 93 -1.11 -4.30 12.44
N ASN A 94 -1.37 -5.59 12.22
CA ASN A 94 -1.11 -6.67 13.15
C ASN A 94 -0.43 -7.82 12.41
N TYR A 95 0.56 -8.44 13.03
CA TYR A 95 1.28 -9.58 12.49
C TYR A 95 1.13 -10.77 13.43
N PHE A 96 0.90 -11.94 12.84
CA PHE A 96 0.75 -13.21 13.54
C PHE A 96 1.55 -14.28 12.83
N ASN A 97 2.43 -14.94 13.58
CA ASN A 97 3.10 -16.17 13.18
C ASN A 97 2.53 -17.29 14.05
N THR A 98 1.99 -18.31 13.40
CA THR A 98 1.41 -19.48 14.05
C THR A 98 1.96 -20.74 13.41
N SER A 99 1.70 -21.91 14.01
CA SER A 99 2.07 -23.19 13.40
C SER A 99 1.39 -23.47 12.05
N SER A 100 0.35 -22.71 11.68
CA SER A 100 -0.45 -22.96 10.48
C SER A 100 -0.32 -21.87 9.42
N TYR A 101 0.01 -20.64 9.82
CA TYR A 101 0.15 -19.51 8.92
C TYR A 101 0.98 -18.39 9.54
N THR A 102 1.63 -17.64 8.67
CA THR A 102 2.22 -16.34 8.97
C THR A 102 1.49 -15.27 8.19
N LEU A 103 0.99 -14.26 8.88
CA LEU A 103 0.09 -13.26 8.32
C LEU A 103 0.47 -11.86 8.78
N LEU A 104 0.56 -10.93 7.84
CA LEU A 104 0.48 -9.50 8.07
C LEU A 104 -0.93 -9.02 7.70
N TYR A 105 -1.67 -8.49 8.68
CA TYR A 105 -2.98 -7.89 8.45
C TYR A 105 -2.91 -6.38 8.59
N ILE A 106 -3.15 -5.68 7.48
CA ILE A 106 -3.11 -4.23 7.36
C ILE A 106 -4.54 -3.72 7.29
N THR A 107 -4.92 -2.90 8.25
CA THR A 107 -6.25 -2.34 8.46
C THR A 107 -6.32 -0.89 8.01
N ASP A 108 -7.53 -0.38 7.84
CA ASP A 108 -7.83 1.04 7.56
C ASP A 108 -7.30 1.57 6.21
N LEU A 109 -6.97 0.69 5.26
CA LEU A 109 -6.45 1.09 3.94
C LEU A 109 -7.47 1.84 3.06
N ARG A 110 -8.78 1.76 3.38
CA ARG A 110 -9.89 2.39 2.65
C ARG A 110 -9.80 2.21 1.12
N PHE A 111 -9.43 1.01 0.67
CA PHE A 111 -9.27 0.70 -0.74
C PHE A 111 -10.60 0.46 -1.45
N THR A 112 -10.63 0.79 -2.75
CA THR A 112 -11.64 0.25 -3.66
C THR A 112 -11.32 -1.21 -3.99
N ALA A 113 -12.30 -1.98 -4.44
CA ALA A 113 -12.06 -3.35 -4.90
C ALA A 113 -11.01 -3.41 -6.03
N GLU A 114 -10.99 -2.41 -6.92
CA GLU A 114 -10.01 -2.29 -7.99
C GLU A 114 -8.59 -2.06 -7.44
N GLN A 115 -8.43 -1.20 -6.43
CA GLN A 115 -7.13 -0.98 -5.79
C GLN A 115 -6.61 -2.25 -5.10
N ALA A 116 -7.48 -3.01 -4.42
CA ALA A 116 -7.09 -4.27 -3.80
C ALA A 116 -6.58 -5.28 -4.83
N VAL A 117 -7.31 -5.44 -5.95
CA VAL A 117 -6.88 -6.29 -7.08
C VAL A 117 -5.58 -5.81 -7.71
N LEU A 118 -5.38 -4.49 -7.82
CA LEU A 118 -4.12 -3.94 -8.33
C LEU A 118 -2.94 -4.25 -7.41
N VAL A 119 -3.10 -4.10 -6.09
CA VAL A 119 -2.05 -4.45 -5.12
C VAL A 119 -1.70 -5.94 -5.22
N ASP A 120 -2.72 -6.78 -5.25
CA ASP A 120 -2.62 -8.23 -5.41
C ASP A 120 -1.85 -8.58 -6.70
N SER A 121 -2.25 -8.03 -7.86
CA SER A 121 -1.56 -8.24 -9.13
C SER A 121 -0.10 -7.77 -9.17
N MET A 122 0.32 -6.90 -8.24
CA MET A 122 1.71 -6.46 -8.09
C MET A 122 2.53 -7.35 -7.15
N ILE A 123 1.86 -8.14 -6.32
CA ILE A 123 2.47 -9.06 -5.35
C ILE A 123 2.46 -10.49 -5.92
N ASP A 124 1.33 -10.97 -6.42
CA ASP A 124 1.13 -12.33 -6.94
C ASP A 124 0.37 -12.35 -8.30
N ASP A 125 -0.93 -12.68 -8.32
CA ASP A 125 -1.68 -13.08 -9.51
C ASP A 125 -2.94 -12.24 -9.80
N GLY A 126 -3.31 -11.32 -8.91
CA GLY A 126 -4.49 -10.48 -9.06
C GLY A 126 -5.80 -11.15 -8.61
N ASN A 127 -5.73 -12.34 -8.02
CA ASN A 127 -6.85 -13.05 -7.43
C ASN A 127 -6.95 -12.89 -5.90
N ILE A 128 -7.65 -11.81 -5.49
CA ILE A 128 -7.96 -11.48 -4.09
C ILE A 128 -8.81 -12.51 -3.31
N ALA A 129 -9.31 -13.55 -3.98
CA ALA A 129 -10.09 -14.63 -3.35
C ALA A 129 -9.20 -15.79 -2.86
N GLY A 130 -7.91 -15.79 -3.19
CA GLY A 130 -6.97 -16.87 -2.89
C GLY A 130 -5.57 -16.34 -2.59
N GLY A 131 -4.53 -17.15 -2.82
CA GLY A 131 -3.15 -16.66 -2.87
C GLY A 131 -2.59 -16.09 -1.56
N ALA A 132 -1.50 -15.34 -1.75
CA ALA A 132 -0.74 -14.68 -0.70
C ALA A 132 -1.44 -13.40 -0.25
N MET A 133 -2.19 -12.74 -1.13
CA MET A 133 -2.93 -11.52 -0.82
C MET A 133 -4.44 -11.75 -0.77
N ARG A 134 -5.08 -11.31 0.32
CA ARG A 134 -6.54 -11.45 0.51
C ARG A 134 -7.15 -10.20 1.10
N VAL A 135 -8.41 -9.93 0.75
CA VAL A 135 -9.15 -8.84 1.39
C VAL A 135 -9.59 -9.27 2.79
N GLY A 136 -9.36 -8.40 3.78
CA GLY A 136 -9.82 -8.59 5.16
C GLY A 136 -11.33 -8.65 5.28
N VAL A 137 -11.82 -9.24 6.37
CA VAL A 137 -13.26 -9.39 6.65
C VAL A 137 -13.96 -8.02 6.56
N ASN A 138 -15.11 -7.96 5.87
CA ASN A 138 -15.88 -6.75 5.59
C ASN A 138 -15.17 -5.68 4.73
N GLY A 139 -14.09 -6.01 4.01
CA GLY A 139 -13.40 -5.07 3.13
C GLY A 139 -12.58 -4.00 3.87
N THR A 140 -12.23 -4.27 5.12
CA THR A 140 -11.61 -3.28 6.03
C THR A 140 -10.09 -3.21 5.94
N GLY A 141 -9.46 -4.06 5.12
CA GLY A 141 -8.01 -4.15 5.04
C GLY A 141 -7.51 -5.19 4.05
N LEU A 142 -6.19 -5.43 4.08
CA LEU A 142 -5.49 -6.45 3.30
C LEU A 142 -4.75 -7.41 4.23
N MET A 143 -4.86 -8.69 3.94
CA MET A 143 -4.15 -9.78 4.58
C MET A 143 -3.08 -10.28 3.61
N TYR A 144 -1.82 -10.22 4.04
CA TYR A 144 -0.68 -10.80 3.32
C TYR A 144 -0.19 -12.03 4.08
N PHE A 145 -0.41 -13.21 3.50
CA PHE A 145 0.12 -14.47 3.97
C PHE A 145 1.55 -14.61 3.46
N LEU A 146 2.50 -14.64 4.39
CA LEU A 146 3.89 -14.94 4.04
C LEU A 146 3.95 -16.43 3.70
N GLU A 147 4.36 -16.75 2.48
CA GLU A 147 4.63 -18.13 2.08
C GLU A 147 5.83 -18.61 2.88
N LEU A 148 5.57 -19.46 3.87
CA LEU A 148 6.62 -20.15 4.60
C LEU A 148 7.22 -21.16 3.64
N GLU A 149 8.49 -20.98 3.26
CA GLU A 149 9.25 -21.94 2.45
C GLU A 149 9.38 -23.26 3.23
N SER A 150 8.35 -24.08 3.15
CA SER A 150 8.29 -25.37 3.85
C SER A 150 8.85 -26.48 2.97
N ASP A 151 10.08 -26.37 2.43
CA ASP A 151 10.66 -27.54 1.73
C ASP A 151 12.17 -27.57 1.45
N SER A 152 13.05 -27.15 2.37
CA SER A 152 14.51 -27.30 2.17
C SER A 152 15.27 -28.13 3.22
N LEU A 153 14.61 -28.71 4.23
CA LEU A 153 15.32 -29.46 5.29
C LEU A 153 15.12 -30.98 5.33
N LEU A 154 14.36 -31.60 4.42
CA LEU A 154 14.17 -33.07 4.41
C LEU A 154 14.73 -33.80 3.18
N VAL A 155 15.82 -33.32 2.56
CA VAL A 155 16.57 -34.09 1.53
C VAL A 155 17.97 -34.52 2.01
N GLY A 156 18.26 -34.41 3.31
CA GLY A 156 19.56 -34.73 3.90
C GLY A 156 19.66 -36.03 4.71
N ALA A 157 18.65 -36.91 4.68
CA ALA A 157 18.67 -38.13 5.49
C ALA A 157 17.98 -39.30 4.79
N ILE A 158 18.64 -39.87 3.78
CA ILE A 158 18.58 -41.30 3.44
C ILE A 158 20.00 -41.76 3.15
#